data_AF-A0A656Z390-F1
#
_entry.id   AF-A0A656Z390-F1
#
_cell.length_a   1.000
_cell.length_b   1.000
_cell.length_c   1.000
_cell.angle_alpha   90.00
_cell.angle_beta   90.00
_cell.angle_gamma   90.00
#
_symmetry.space_group_name_H-M   'P 1'
#
loop_
_entity.id
_entity.type
_entity.pdbx_description
1 polymer ?
#
loop_
_entity_poly.entity_id
_entity_poly.type
_entity_poly.pdbx_seq_one_letter_code
_entity_poly.pdbx_strand_id
1 'polypeptide(L)'
;MAASILARFEGNAALADRDENDISPPPICLEAKDLRDGYEVTTPERFWIALNWLYHAMTAEELFSRFKDEVLAGATEAVERFAGQSEAFGELIGKRAGAIPAAPKLITFEQLRVMAAEVAGEQFKALYSEQEKRLADIDNPLSVSRQLTEWLVGVAHLSGPAVVVGFAGLHYPASHLDHTQANDRAFKQAIDTTMQAFAAFPDQSLVWKPYFQGISDMSFLGQATLGRILFQTTRRSPVLSIIQRVTPYNSRWSILAHGDVSSTRSLSVYTRLMPLKFCRRSFR
;
A
#
# COMPACT_ATOMS: atom_id res chain seq x y z
N MET A 1 -0.97 19.66 -7.21
CA MET A 1 -1.57 18.83 -6.15
C MET A 1 -0.71 17.62 -5.81
N ALA A 2 -0.51 16.67 -6.73
CA ALA A 2 0.26 15.46 -6.46
C ALA A 2 1.65 15.71 -5.85
N ALA A 3 2.39 16.72 -6.34
CA ALA A 3 3.69 17.10 -5.79
C ALA A 3 3.64 17.50 -4.31
N SER A 4 2.65 18.31 -3.90
CA SER A 4 2.48 18.71 -2.50
C SER A 4 2.11 17.53 -1.61
N ILE A 5 1.25 16.62 -2.09
CA ILE A 5 0.93 15.38 -1.38
C ILE A 5 2.20 14.54 -1.21
N LEU A 6 2.92 14.27 -2.30
CA LEU A 6 4.14 13.46 -2.29
C LEU A 6 5.20 14.02 -1.34
N ALA A 7 5.41 15.34 -1.32
CA ALA A 7 6.37 16.01 -0.45
C ALA A 7 6.09 15.82 1.05
N ARG A 8 4.83 15.54 1.45
CA ARG A 8 4.48 15.24 2.84
C ARG A 8 4.83 13.81 3.25
N PHE A 9 4.92 12.89 2.30
CA PHE A 9 5.15 11.48 2.56
C PHE A 9 6.59 11.05 2.38
N GLU A 10 7.21 11.43 1.26
CA GLU A 10 8.50 10.90 0.80
C GLU A 10 9.60 11.06 1.87
N GLY A 11 9.98 9.95 2.50
CA GLY A 11 11.04 9.93 3.51
C GLY A 11 10.73 10.70 4.79
N ASN A 12 9.47 11.05 5.06
CA ASN A 12 9.11 11.86 6.22
C ASN A 12 9.20 11.06 7.53
N ALA A 13 10.29 11.24 8.28
CA ALA A 13 10.55 10.56 9.55
C ALA A 13 9.48 10.81 10.64
N ALA A 14 8.72 11.90 10.56
CA ALA A 14 7.61 12.14 11.50
C ALA A 14 6.46 11.14 11.32
N LEU A 15 6.35 10.53 10.14
CA LEU A 15 5.35 9.52 9.78
C LEU A 15 5.77 8.09 10.13
N ALA A 16 6.99 7.89 10.62
CA ALA A 16 7.43 6.59 11.13
C ALA A 16 6.57 6.14 12.31
N ASP A 17 6.14 4.88 12.25
CA ASP A 17 5.47 4.20 13.34
C ASP A 17 6.48 3.80 14.42
N ARG A 18 6.05 3.70 15.67
CA ARG A 18 6.94 3.37 16.79
C ARG A 18 6.19 2.79 17.98
N ASP A 19 6.88 1.89 18.68
CA ASP A 19 6.53 1.45 20.04
C ASP A 19 7.78 1.50 20.93
N GLU A 20 7.72 0.86 22.10
CA GLU A 20 8.84 0.81 23.05
C GLU A 20 10.06 0.01 22.53
N ASN A 21 9.86 -0.84 21.53
CA ASN A 21 10.85 -1.82 21.08
C ASN A 21 11.45 -1.51 19.70
N ASP A 22 10.72 -0.81 18.82
CA ASP A 22 11.21 -0.51 17.47
C ASP A 22 10.58 0.76 16.86
N ILE A 23 11.20 1.22 15.77
CA ILE A 23 10.70 2.33 14.93
C ILE A 23 10.71 1.84 13.48
N SER A 24 9.60 2.07 12.76
CA SER A 24 9.49 1.74 11.34
C SER A 24 10.24 2.74 10.45
N PRO A 25 10.65 2.34 9.23
CA PRO A 25 11.09 3.30 8.23
C PRO A 25 9.92 4.21 7.82
N PRO A 26 10.20 5.47 7.46
CA PRO A 26 9.16 6.38 6.99
C PRO A 26 8.53 5.91 5.67
N PRO A 27 7.38 6.47 5.28
CA PRO A 27 6.76 6.19 3.99
C PRO A 27 7.70 6.51 2.83
N ILE A 28 7.64 5.70 1.79
CA ILE A 28 8.43 5.90 0.57
C ILE A 28 7.56 5.73 -0.67
N CYS A 29 7.80 6.55 -1.69
CA CYS A 29 7.13 6.48 -2.96
C CYS A 29 7.59 5.25 -3.77
N LEU A 30 6.61 4.44 -4.16
CA LEU A 30 6.81 3.32 -5.09
C LEU A 30 6.55 3.75 -6.53
N GLU A 31 5.56 4.60 -6.75
CA GLU A 31 5.14 5.06 -8.08
C GLU A 31 4.56 6.47 -7.96
N ALA A 32 5.01 7.38 -8.83
CA ALA A 32 4.45 8.72 -8.99
C ALA A 32 4.48 9.08 -10.47
N LYS A 33 3.32 9.13 -11.13
CA LYS A 33 3.23 9.39 -12.57
C LYS A 33 1.91 10.02 -12.99
N ASP A 34 1.93 10.74 -14.10
CA ASP A 34 0.71 11.17 -14.77
C ASP A 34 0.04 10.01 -15.53
N LEU A 35 -1.26 10.14 -15.80
CA LEU A 35 -2.09 9.10 -16.45
C LEU A 35 -2.43 9.44 -17.91
N ARG A 36 -1.47 9.95 -18.68
CA ARG A 36 -1.68 10.21 -20.12
C ARG A 36 -1.24 9.00 -20.95
N ASP A 37 -2.02 8.66 -21.96
CA ASP A 37 -1.75 7.53 -22.87
C ASP A 37 -0.84 7.89 -24.07
N GLY A 38 -0.27 9.09 -24.09
CA GLY A 38 0.58 9.56 -25.19
C GLY A 38 1.27 10.90 -24.92
N TYR A 39 2.04 11.37 -25.90
CA TYR A 39 2.70 12.67 -25.82
C TYR A 39 1.67 13.79 -25.90
N GLU A 40 1.59 14.59 -24.84
CA GLU A 40 0.77 15.79 -24.79
C GLU A 40 1.47 16.91 -24.01
N VAL A 41 1.39 18.14 -24.54
CA VAL A 41 2.06 19.33 -23.97
C VAL A 41 1.19 20.10 -22.98
N THR A 42 -0.02 19.61 -22.71
CA THR A 42 -0.97 20.23 -21.79
C THR A 42 -0.76 19.70 -20.35
N THR A 43 -1.35 20.39 -19.39
CA THR A 43 -1.33 19.97 -17.99
C THR A 43 -2.08 18.65 -17.82
N PRO A 44 -1.48 17.62 -17.19
CA PRO A 44 -2.17 16.35 -16.98
C PRO A 44 -3.40 16.52 -16.09
N GLU A 45 -4.52 15.94 -16.51
CA GLU A 45 -5.78 15.95 -15.75
C GLU A 45 -5.68 15.05 -14.51
N ARG A 46 -4.93 13.95 -14.60
CA ARG A 46 -4.88 12.88 -13.58
C ARG A 46 -3.46 12.45 -13.28
N PHE A 47 -3.24 12.13 -12.01
CA PHE A 47 -1.95 11.71 -11.49
C PHE A 47 -2.14 10.58 -10.49
N TRP A 48 -1.24 9.62 -10.50
CA TRP A 48 -1.24 8.46 -9.61
C TRP A 48 -0.01 8.49 -8.70
N ILE A 49 -0.25 8.21 -7.41
CA ILE A 49 0.80 8.05 -6.40
C ILE A 49 0.53 6.75 -5.65
N ALA A 50 1.54 5.90 -5.53
CA ALA A 50 1.54 4.73 -4.66
C ALA A 50 2.71 4.83 -3.69
N LEU A 51 2.43 4.58 -2.41
CA LEU A 51 3.39 4.67 -1.31
C LEU A 51 3.48 3.32 -0.62
N ASN A 52 4.67 2.98 -0.15
CA ASN A 52 4.86 1.94 0.85
C ASN A 52 4.94 2.61 2.22
N TRP A 53 4.11 2.16 3.17
CA TRP A 53 4.12 2.67 4.54
C TRP A 53 4.13 1.50 5.50
N LEU A 54 5.30 1.25 6.11
CA LEU A 54 5.45 0.20 7.11
C LEU A 54 4.94 0.69 8.46
N TYR A 55 4.10 -0.12 9.08
CA TYR A 55 3.53 0.12 10.40
C TYR A 55 3.48 -1.19 11.19
N HIS A 56 3.62 -1.10 12.50
CA HIS A 56 3.62 -2.24 13.41
C HIS A 56 2.87 -1.96 14.72
N ALA A 57 2.93 -0.75 15.27
CA ALA A 57 2.26 -0.41 16.52
C ALA A 57 0.85 0.13 16.28
N MET A 58 0.67 0.94 15.22
CA MET A 58 -0.64 1.44 14.83
C MET A 58 -1.54 0.34 14.27
N THR A 59 -2.85 0.51 14.42
CA THR A 59 -3.83 -0.26 13.67
C THR A 59 -3.93 0.22 12.22
N ALA A 60 -4.44 -0.64 11.34
CA ALA A 60 -4.68 -0.26 9.94
C ALA A 60 -5.68 0.90 9.80
N GLU A 61 -6.62 1.07 10.75
CA GLU A 61 -7.57 2.20 10.74
C GLU A 61 -6.88 3.51 11.12
N GLU A 62 -6.04 3.50 12.16
CA GLU A 62 -5.25 4.68 12.56
C GLU A 62 -4.31 5.10 11.44
N LEU A 63 -3.60 4.14 10.82
CA LEU A 63 -2.77 4.39 9.65
C LEU A 63 -3.57 5.04 8.52
N PHE A 64 -4.75 4.48 8.20
CA PHE A 64 -5.58 5.00 7.11
C PHE A 64 -6.17 6.38 7.43
N SER A 65 -6.53 6.64 8.69
CA SER A 65 -6.97 7.96 9.12
C SER A 65 -5.86 8.98 8.96
N ARG A 66 -4.66 8.67 9.46
CA ARG A 66 -3.49 9.53 9.32
C ARG A 66 -3.12 9.77 7.85
N PHE A 67 -3.21 8.74 7.01
CA PHE A 67 -3.00 8.86 5.57
C PHE A 67 -3.97 9.85 4.93
N LYS A 68 -5.26 9.77 5.25
CA LYS A 68 -6.27 10.71 4.75
C LYS A 68 -5.97 12.15 5.17
N ASP A 69 -5.58 12.35 6.42
CA ASP A 69 -5.30 13.69 6.95
C ASP A 69 -4.10 14.33 6.25
N GLU A 70 -3.00 13.58 6.08
CA GLU A 70 -1.81 14.05 5.36
C GLU A 70 -2.09 14.30 3.86
N VAL A 71 -2.88 13.45 3.21
CA VAL A 71 -3.30 13.66 1.82
C VAL A 71 -4.15 14.93 1.70
N LEU A 72 -5.13 15.12 2.59
CA LEU A 72 -5.99 16.30 2.57
C LEU A 72 -5.19 17.57 2.84
N ALA A 73 -4.28 17.56 3.81
CA ALA A 73 -3.38 18.67 4.09
C ALA A 73 -2.54 19.03 2.87
N GLY A 74 -1.89 18.05 2.23
CA GLY A 74 -1.10 18.27 1.02
C GLY A 74 -1.92 18.74 -0.19
N ALA A 75 -3.15 18.25 -0.32
CA ALA A 75 -4.05 18.68 -1.39
C ALA A 75 -4.50 20.14 -1.19
N THR A 76 -4.87 20.50 0.04
CA THR A 76 -5.29 21.86 0.42
C THR A 76 -4.14 22.84 0.23
N GLU A 77 -2.95 22.52 0.73
CA GLU A 77 -1.74 23.33 0.55
C GLU A 77 -1.45 23.57 -0.95
N ALA A 78 -1.67 22.58 -1.80
CA ALA A 78 -1.49 22.74 -3.24
C ALA A 78 -2.49 23.73 -3.87
N VAL A 79 -3.75 23.68 -3.44
CA VAL A 79 -4.81 24.58 -3.94
C VAL A 79 -4.55 26.01 -3.47
N GLU A 80 -4.23 26.18 -2.18
CA GLU A 80 -3.88 27.49 -1.60
C GLU A 80 -2.65 28.10 -2.27
N ARG A 81 -1.59 27.29 -2.45
CA ARG A 81 -0.39 27.72 -3.17
C ARG A 81 -0.73 28.12 -4.60
N PHE A 82 -1.54 27.34 -5.32
CA PHE A 82 -1.93 27.68 -6.68
C PHE A 82 -2.72 28.99 -6.74
N ALA A 83 -3.66 29.20 -5.81
CA ALA A 83 -4.42 30.45 -5.71
C ALA A 83 -3.50 31.66 -5.47
N GLY A 84 -2.59 31.58 -4.50
CA GLY A 84 -1.63 32.65 -4.23
C GLY A 84 -0.67 32.93 -5.39
N GLN A 85 -0.24 31.90 -6.13
CA GLN A 85 0.58 32.10 -7.33
C GLN A 85 -0.22 32.70 -8.51
N SER A 86 -1.50 32.36 -8.63
CA SER A 86 -2.40 32.98 -9.62
C SER A 86 -2.58 34.48 -9.36
N GLU A 87 -2.71 34.88 -8.09
CA GLU A 87 -2.77 36.28 -7.68
C GLU A 87 -1.47 37.02 -7.99
N ALA A 88 -0.33 36.49 -7.54
CA ALA A 88 0.99 37.09 -7.79
C ALA A 88 1.28 37.22 -9.30
N PHE A 89 0.91 36.22 -10.11
CA PHE A 89 1.06 36.31 -11.57
C PHE A 89 0.14 37.37 -12.19
N GLY A 90 -1.10 37.49 -11.70
CA GLY A 90 -2.04 38.53 -12.12
C GLY A 90 -1.46 39.93 -11.92
N GLU A 91 -0.88 40.18 -10.75
CA GLU A 91 -0.21 41.45 -10.43
C GLU A 91 0.92 41.77 -11.41
N LEU A 92 1.78 40.79 -11.73
CA LEU A 92 2.89 40.96 -12.66
C LEU A 92 2.44 41.37 -14.07
N ILE A 93 1.29 40.86 -14.53
CA ILE A 93 0.78 41.15 -15.88
C ILE A 93 -0.29 42.24 -15.90
N GLY A 94 -0.55 42.89 -14.77
CA GLY A 94 -1.58 43.93 -14.63
C GLY A 94 -3.00 43.43 -14.89
N LYS A 95 -3.29 42.14 -14.64
CA LYS A 95 -4.62 41.53 -14.78
C LYS A 95 -5.11 41.00 -13.44
N ARG A 96 -6.43 40.80 -13.33
CA ARG A 96 -7.00 40.10 -12.18
C ARG A 96 -6.55 38.64 -12.17
N ALA A 97 -6.39 38.10 -10.96
CA ALA A 97 -6.14 36.68 -10.74
C ALA A 97 -7.20 35.81 -11.45
N GLY A 98 -6.78 34.62 -11.89
CA GLY A 98 -7.71 33.61 -12.40
C GLY A 98 -8.67 33.11 -11.32
N ALA A 99 -9.65 32.29 -11.72
CA ALA A 99 -10.57 31.67 -10.78
C ALA A 99 -9.84 30.84 -9.73
N ILE A 100 -10.25 31.00 -8.46
CA ILE A 100 -9.72 30.22 -7.34
C ILE A 100 -10.24 28.78 -7.47
N PRO A 101 -9.37 27.75 -7.46
CA PRO A 101 -9.83 26.38 -7.47
C PRO A 101 -10.70 26.08 -6.24
N ALA A 102 -11.73 25.26 -6.40
CA ALA A 102 -12.52 24.80 -5.27
C ALA A 102 -11.65 24.01 -4.27
N ALA A 103 -12.12 23.89 -3.03
CA ALA A 103 -11.47 23.04 -2.04
C ALA A 103 -11.38 21.57 -2.55
N PRO A 104 -10.25 20.89 -2.32
CA PRO A 104 -10.07 19.52 -2.79
C PRO A 104 -10.98 18.57 -2.04
N LYS A 105 -11.65 17.66 -2.77
CA LYS A 105 -12.47 16.60 -2.18
C LYS A 105 -11.63 15.36 -1.94
N LEU A 106 -11.64 14.84 -0.72
CA LEU A 106 -11.05 13.54 -0.41
C LEU A 106 -12.12 12.44 -0.47
N ILE A 107 -11.89 11.43 -1.30
CA ILE A 107 -12.85 10.34 -1.55
C ILE A 107 -12.13 9.01 -1.35
N THR A 108 -12.72 8.10 -0.58
CA THR A 108 -12.17 6.74 -0.47
C THR A 108 -12.52 5.91 -1.70
N PHE A 109 -11.73 4.89 -2.00
CA PHE A 109 -12.06 3.94 -3.06
C PHE A 109 -13.44 3.29 -2.87
N GLU A 110 -13.84 3.02 -1.63
CA GLU A 110 -15.19 2.52 -1.30
C GLU A 110 -16.27 3.54 -1.70
N GLN A 111 -16.10 4.82 -1.34
CA GLN A 111 -17.03 5.89 -1.73
C GLN A 111 -17.09 6.06 -3.26
N LEU A 112 -15.95 6.00 -3.94
CA LEU A 112 -15.90 6.07 -5.40
C LEU A 112 -16.70 4.94 -6.04
N ARG A 113 -16.61 3.71 -5.51
CA ARG A 113 -17.41 2.58 -5.98
C ARG A 113 -18.90 2.80 -5.80
N VAL A 114 -19.32 3.38 -4.66
CA VAL A 114 -20.72 3.74 -4.42
C VAL A 114 -21.19 4.79 -5.43
N MET A 115 -20.43 5.86 -5.63
CA MET A 115 -20.75 6.90 -6.60
C MET A 115 -20.88 6.34 -8.03
N ALA A 116 -19.94 5.48 -8.44
CA ALA A 116 -19.99 4.82 -9.74
C ALA A 116 -21.23 3.91 -9.89
N ALA A 117 -21.63 3.22 -8.81
CA ALA A 117 -22.83 2.40 -8.80
C ALA A 117 -24.11 3.21 -8.92
N GLU A 118 -24.17 4.38 -8.26
CA GLU A 118 -25.31 5.30 -8.36
C GLU A 118 -25.48 5.83 -9.79
N VAL A 119 -24.38 6.17 -10.47
CA VAL A 119 -24.41 6.67 -11.85
C VAL A 119 -24.77 5.56 -12.86
N ALA A 120 -24.16 4.37 -12.74
CA ALA A 120 -24.36 3.27 -13.69
C ALA A 120 -25.63 2.43 -13.44
N GLY A 121 -26.25 2.57 -12.27
CA GLY A 121 -27.47 1.85 -11.88
C GLY A 121 -27.33 0.33 -11.95
N GLU A 122 -28.35 -0.35 -12.48
CA GLU A 122 -28.42 -1.81 -12.53
C GLU A 122 -27.26 -2.47 -13.30
N GLN A 123 -26.65 -1.74 -14.24
CA GLN A 123 -25.56 -2.25 -15.08
C GLN A 123 -24.22 -2.31 -14.34
N PHE A 124 -24.08 -1.59 -13.22
CA PHE A 124 -22.80 -1.44 -12.52
C PHE A 124 -22.13 -2.78 -12.19
N LYS A 125 -22.90 -3.75 -11.69
CA LYS A 125 -22.37 -5.08 -11.31
C LYS A 125 -21.78 -5.81 -12.51
N ALA A 126 -22.42 -5.74 -13.68
CA ALA A 126 -21.94 -6.38 -14.90
C ALA A 126 -20.67 -5.69 -15.42
N LEU A 127 -20.69 -4.35 -15.50
CA LEU A 127 -19.55 -3.54 -15.94
C LEU A 127 -18.32 -3.73 -15.04
N TYR A 128 -18.51 -3.72 -13.72
CA TYR A 128 -17.44 -3.93 -12.75
C TYR A 128 -16.82 -5.33 -12.88
N SER A 129 -17.66 -6.36 -13.01
CA SER A 129 -17.21 -7.75 -13.21
C SER A 129 -16.44 -7.92 -14.52
N GLU A 130 -16.87 -7.28 -15.60
CA GLU A 130 -16.14 -7.28 -16.87
C GLU A 130 -14.78 -6.59 -16.74
N GLN A 131 -14.73 -5.45 -16.05
CA GLN A 131 -13.47 -4.75 -15.83
C GLN A 131 -12.51 -5.55 -14.94
N GLU A 132 -12.99 -6.20 -13.87
CA GLU A 132 -12.16 -7.12 -13.07
C GLU A 132 -11.57 -8.24 -13.93
N LYS A 133 -12.36 -8.82 -14.85
CA LYS A 133 -11.88 -9.88 -15.77
C LYS A 133 -10.80 -9.37 -16.72
N ARG A 134 -10.96 -8.16 -17.29
CA ARG A 134 -9.96 -7.55 -18.19
C ARG A 134 -8.62 -7.32 -17.49
N LEU A 135 -8.65 -7.05 -16.20
CA LEU A 135 -7.44 -6.77 -15.40
C LEU A 135 -6.87 -8.02 -14.71
N ALA A 136 -7.52 -9.18 -14.81
CA ALA A 136 -7.15 -10.38 -14.06
C ALA A 136 -5.78 -10.96 -14.45
N ASP A 137 -5.36 -10.78 -15.70
CA ASP A 137 -4.08 -11.30 -16.22
C ASP A 137 -2.89 -10.37 -15.96
N ILE A 138 -3.09 -9.27 -15.22
CA ILE A 138 -2.04 -8.30 -14.91
C ILE A 138 -1.39 -8.68 -13.57
N ASP A 139 -0.13 -9.15 -13.63
CA ASP A 139 0.64 -9.56 -12.45
C ASP A 139 0.94 -8.42 -11.47
N ASN A 140 0.98 -7.16 -11.93
CA ASN A 140 1.31 -6.01 -11.08
C ASN A 140 0.05 -5.47 -10.36
N PRO A 141 -0.10 -5.68 -9.04
CA PRO A 141 -1.27 -5.21 -8.30
C PRO A 141 -1.41 -3.69 -8.29
N LEU A 142 -0.31 -2.93 -8.29
CA LEU A 142 -0.39 -1.46 -8.38
C LEU A 142 -0.98 -1.02 -9.72
N SER A 143 -0.64 -1.72 -10.81
CA SER A 143 -1.20 -1.44 -12.13
C SER A 143 -2.69 -1.75 -12.20
N VAL A 144 -3.13 -2.87 -11.59
CA VAL A 144 -4.56 -3.22 -11.49
C VAL A 144 -5.32 -2.19 -10.68
N SER A 145 -4.81 -1.82 -9.49
CA SER A 145 -5.42 -0.81 -8.63
C SER A 145 -5.58 0.53 -9.31
N ARG A 146 -4.54 0.99 -10.02
CA ARG A 146 -4.56 2.24 -10.78
C ARG A 146 -5.62 2.19 -11.88
N GLN A 147 -5.60 1.16 -12.73
CA GLN A 147 -6.53 1.05 -13.86
C GLN A 147 -7.98 0.88 -13.42
N LEU A 148 -8.24 0.11 -12.36
CA LEU A 148 -9.60 -0.05 -11.83
C LEU A 148 -10.11 1.25 -11.20
N THR A 149 -9.25 1.97 -10.47
CA THR A 149 -9.60 3.27 -9.89
C THR A 149 -9.87 4.31 -10.97
N GLU A 150 -9.01 4.39 -11.99
CA GLU A 150 -9.18 5.30 -13.13
C GLU A 150 -10.48 5.02 -13.90
N TRP A 151 -10.78 3.75 -14.16
CA TRP A 151 -12.05 3.36 -14.78
C TRP A 151 -13.26 3.79 -13.92
N LEU A 152 -13.21 3.57 -12.60
CA LEU A 152 -14.29 4.00 -11.69
C LEU A 152 -14.45 5.53 -11.64
N VAL A 153 -13.37 6.30 -11.69
CA VAL A 153 -13.43 7.77 -11.80
C VAL A 153 -14.21 8.19 -13.04
N GLY A 154 -13.98 7.51 -14.18
CA GLY A 154 -14.72 7.73 -15.41
C GLY A 154 -16.21 7.41 -15.28
N VAL A 155 -16.54 6.24 -14.70
CA VAL A 155 -17.94 5.80 -14.49
C VAL A 155 -18.68 6.73 -13.52
N ALA A 156 -18.03 7.18 -12.44
CA ALA A 156 -18.63 8.08 -11.46
C ALA A 156 -18.75 9.54 -11.94
N HIS A 157 -18.20 9.87 -13.11
CA HIS A 157 -18.06 11.24 -13.60
C HIS A 157 -17.46 12.19 -12.55
N LEU A 158 -16.48 11.68 -11.79
CA LEU A 158 -15.87 12.43 -10.70
C LEU A 158 -15.08 13.62 -11.25
N SER A 159 -15.49 14.82 -10.90
CA SER A 159 -14.84 16.08 -11.28
C SER A 159 -13.93 16.60 -10.16
N GLY A 160 -12.80 17.19 -10.58
CA GLY A 160 -11.80 17.74 -9.68
C GLY A 160 -12.10 19.18 -9.20
N PRO A 161 -11.32 19.71 -8.25
CA PRO A 161 -10.17 19.05 -7.60
C PRO A 161 -10.60 17.96 -6.61
N ALA A 162 -10.15 16.71 -6.84
CA ALA A 162 -10.49 15.56 -6.01
C ALA A 162 -9.30 14.59 -5.92
N VAL A 163 -9.20 13.89 -4.79
CA VAL A 163 -8.19 12.86 -4.55
C VAL A 163 -8.88 11.58 -4.09
N VAL A 164 -8.59 10.48 -4.77
CA VAL A 164 -9.09 9.15 -4.41
C VAL A 164 -8.02 8.41 -3.61
N VAL A 165 -8.38 7.88 -2.45
CA VAL A 165 -7.47 7.17 -1.53
C VAL A 165 -7.94 5.75 -1.22
N GLY A 166 -6.99 4.82 -1.09
CA GLY A 166 -7.26 3.42 -0.79
C GLY A 166 -5.98 2.59 -0.66
N PHE A 167 -6.13 1.30 -0.39
CA PHE A 167 -5.02 0.35 -0.34
C PHE A 167 -4.74 -0.23 -1.74
N ALA A 168 -3.70 0.26 -2.39
CA ALA A 168 -3.37 -0.11 -3.78
C ALA A 168 -2.73 -1.50 -3.95
N GLY A 169 -2.27 -2.14 -2.87
CA GLY A 169 -1.59 -3.43 -2.91
C GLY A 169 -2.10 -4.39 -1.85
N LEU A 170 -1.36 -5.49 -1.67
CA LEU A 170 -1.59 -6.44 -0.59
C LEU A 170 -1.24 -5.79 0.76
N HIS A 171 -2.17 -5.92 1.69
CA HIS A 171 -1.99 -5.46 3.06
C HIS A 171 -1.43 -6.59 3.91
N TYR A 172 -0.24 -6.37 4.46
CA TYR A 172 0.41 -7.30 5.38
C TYR A 172 0.30 -6.72 6.79
N PRO A 173 -0.58 -7.26 7.66
CA PRO A 173 -0.63 -6.84 9.04
C PRO A 173 0.66 -7.27 9.76
N ALA A 174 1.09 -6.48 10.73
CA ALA A 174 2.20 -6.86 11.58
C ALA A 174 1.86 -8.13 12.39
N SER A 175 2.86 -9.00 12.55
CA SER A 175 2.80 -10.17 13.43
C SER A 175 3.51 -9.84 14.72
N HIS A 176 2.87 -10.15 15.85
CA HIS A 176 3.39 -9.90 17.19
C HIS A 176 3.43 -11.19 17.97
N LEU A 177 4.43 -11.33 18.86
CA LEU A 177 4.38 -12.36 19.89
C LEU A 177 3.31 -11.99 20.91
N ASP A 178 2.35 -12.88 21.12
CA ASP A 178 1.32 -12.74 22.14
C ASP A 178 1.82 -13.38 23.44
N HIS A 179 2.30 -12.54 24.36
CA HIS A 179 2.81 -12.99 25.66
C HIS A 179 1.75 -13.68 26.54
N THR A 180 0.46 -13.67 26.17
CA THR A 180 -0.56 -14.49 26.84
C THR A 180 -0.51 -15.96 26.40
N GLN A 181 0.09 -16.27 25.25
CA GLN A 181 0.28 -17.63 24.76
C GLN A 181 1.55 -18.28 25.30
N ALA A 182 1.46 -19.57 25.67
CA ALA A 182 2.59 -20.30 26.23
C ALA A 182 3.75 -20.46 25.23
N ASN A 183 3.44 -20.75 23.97
CA ASN A 183 4.44 -20.95 22.92
C ASN A 183 5.23 -19.66 22.63
N ASP A 184 4.55 -18.53 22.50
CA ASP A 184 5.16 -17.23 22.23
C ASP A 184 6.06 -16.78 23.40
N ARG A 185 5.65 -17.05 24.64
CA ARG A 185 6.53 -16.85 25.82
C ARG A 185 7.76 -17.74 25.77
N ALA A 186 7.60 -19.03 25.48
CA ALA A 186 8.72 -19.96 25.38
C ALA A 186 9.69 -19.55 24.26
N PHE A 187 9.17 -19.10 23.12
CA PHE A 187 9.97 -18.59 22.01
C PHE A 187 10.74 -17.33 22.39
N LYS A 188 10.09 -16.35 23.04
CA LYS A 188 10.77 -15.16 23.56
C LYS A 188 11.88 -15.53 24.56
N GLN A 189 11.63 -16.47 25.45
CA GLN A 189 12.62 -16.94 26.42
C GLN A 189 13.83 -17.60 25.73
N ALA A 190 13.61 -18.37 24.67
CA ALA A 190 14.70 -18.94 23.86
C ALA A 190 15.54 -17.85 23.18
N ILE A 191 14.91 -16.79 22.65
CA ILE A 191 15.61 -15.62 22.10
C ILE A 191 16.46 -14.95 23.18
N ASP A 192 15.89 -14.69 24.36
CA ASP A 192 16.59 -14.02 25.46
C ASP A 192 17.79 -14.84 25.97
N THR A 193 17.61 -16.15 26.10
CA THR A 193 18.68 -17.08 26.48
C THR A 193 19.81 -17.06 25.45
N THR A 194 19.48 -17.02 24.16
CA THR A 194 20.46 -16.94 23.07
C THR A 194 21.22 -15.62 23.12
N MET A 195 20.52 -14.50 23.30
CA MET A 195 21.17 -13.19 23.44
C MET A 195 22.14 -13.13 24.62
N GLN A 196 21.77 -13.71 25.75
CA GLN A 196 22.64 -13.79 26.92
C GLN A 196 23.91 -14.62 26.64
N ALA A 197 23.79 -15.73 25.91
CA ALA A 197 24.96 -16.53 25.52
C ALA A 197 25.91 -15.75 24.58
N PHE A 198 25.37 -14.89 23.72
CA PHE A 198 26.17 -14.04 22.84
C PHE A 198 26.91 -12.91 23.58
N ALA A 199 26.56 -12.60 24.83
CA ALA A 199 27.28 -11.62 25.64
C ALA A 199 28.76 -12.02 25.91
N ALA A 200 29.09 -13.32 25.77
CA ALA A 200 30.46 -13.83 25.89
C ALA A 200 31.33 -13.54 24.65
N PHE A 201 30.75 -13.06 23.54
CA PHE A 201 31.44 -12.81 22.27
C PHE A 201 31.33 -11.32 21.91
N PRO A 202 32.15 -10.44 22.52
CA PRO A 202 32.02 -8.98 22.35
C PRO A 202 32.21 -8.51 20.91
N ASP A 203 32.92 -9.28 20.09
CA ASP A 203 33.12 -9.00 18.66
C ASP A 203 31.92 -9.44 17.79
N GLN A 204 30.90 -10.06 18.38
CA GLN A 204 29.68 -10.54 17.71
C GLN A 204 28.44 -9.91 18.33
N SER A 205 27.97 -8.80 17.74
CA SER A 205 26.74 -8.15 18.19
C SER A 205 25.50 -8.91 17.70
N LEU A 206 24.68 -9.41 18.63
CA LEU A 206 23.34 -9.92 18.35
C LEU A 206 22.29 -8.95 18.88
N VAL A 207 21.37 -8.53 18.01
CA VAL A 207 20.29 -7.58 18.36
C VAL A 207 18.95 -8.24 18.04
N TRP A 208 18.02 -8.18 18.99
CA TRP A 208 16.65 -8.58 18.76
C TRP A 208 15.91 -7.52 17.94
N LYS A 209 15.21 -7.96 16.89
CA LYS A 209 14.29 -7.13 16.12
C LYS A 209 12.89 -7.74 16.19
N PRO A 210 11.93 -7.10 16.89
CA PRO A 210 10.59 -7.65 17.06
C PRO A 210 9.78 -7.64 15.77
N TYR A 211 10.13 -6.78 14.83
CA TYR A 211 9.45 -6.65 13.55
C TYR A 211 10.41 -6.91 12.40
N PHE A 212 9.94 -7.71 11.45
CA PHE A 212 10.63 -7.90 10.19
C PHE A 212 10.26 -6.75 9.25
N GLN A 213 11.21 -5.83 9.04
CA GLN A 213 10.99 -4.64 8.21
C GLN A 213 11.35 -4.84 6.72
N GLY A 214 11.84 -6.04 6.36
CA GLY A 214 12.24 -6.38 5.01
C GLY A 214 11.11 -6.98 4.16
N ILE A 215 11.43 -7.28 2.91
CA ILE A 215 10.59 -8.13 2.06
C ILE A 215 11.15 -9.54 2.13
N SER A 216 10.33 -10.51 2.51
CA SER A 216 10.68 -11.93 2.50
C SER A 216 9.53 -12.72 1.88
N ASP A 217 9.85 -13.79 1.17
CA ASP A 217 8.87 -14.79 0.79
C ASP A 217 8.41 -15.51 2.06
N MET A 218 7.36 -14.98 2.69
CA MET A 218 6.76 -15.50 3.91
C MET A 218 5.59 -16.44 3.62
N SER A 219 5.47 -16.96 2.39
CA SER A 219 4.42 -17.95 2.05
C SER A 219 4.43 -19.19 2.96
N PHE A 220 5.54 -19.42 3.68
CA PHE A 220 5.73 -20.49 4.66
C PHE A 220 5.34 -20.13 6.11
N LEU A 221 5.11 -18.85 6.43
CA LEU A 221 4.99 -18.34 7.82
C LEU A 221 3.63 -17.70 8.15
N GLY A 222 2.57 -18.00 7.38
CA GLY A 222 1.26 -17.36 7.57
C GLY A 222 0.55 -17.77 8.86
N GLN A 223 0.43 -16.85 9.82
CA GLN A 223 -0.67 -16.88 10.79
C GLN A 223 -1.97 -16.46 10.08
N ALA A 224 -3.07 -17.16 10.36
CA ALA A 224 -4.38 -16.77 9.83
C ALA A 224 -4.83 -15.47 10.51
N THR A 225 -4.81 -14.36 9.76
CA THR A 225 -5.32 -13.07 10.26
C THR A 225 -6.78 -13.20 10.67
N LEU A 226 -7.12 -12.76 11.89
CA LEU A 226 -8.51 -12.69 12.37
C LEU A 226 -9.35 -11.85 11.39
N GLY A 227 -10.44 -12.44 10.88
CA GLY A 227 -11.19 -11.98 9.70
C GLY A 227 -11.75 -10.55 9.73
N ARG A 228 -11.69 -9.85 10.86
CA ARG A 228 -12.16 -8.45 11.01
C ARG A 228 -11.22 -7.44 10.33
N ILE A 229 -9.90 -7.63 10.45
CA ILE A 229 -8.88 -6.77 9.81
C ILE A 229 -8.94 -6.95 8.29
N LEU A 230 -9.07 -8.20 7.84
CA LEU A 230 -9.19 -8.52 6.41
C LEU A 230 -10.40 -7.83 5.77
N PHE A 231 -11.57 -7.86 6.42
CA PHE A 231 -12.81 -7.29 5.88
C PHE A 231 -12.75 -5.77 5.63
N GLN A 232 -12.11 -5.02 6.53
CA GLN A 232 -11.97 -3.56 6.40
C GLN A 232 -11.00 -3.17 5.29
N THR A 233 -9.88 -3.89 5.17
CA THR A 233 -8.92 -3.67 4.08
C THR A 233 -9.53 -4.06 2.73
N THR A 234 -10.32 -5.14 2.63
CA THR A 234 -10.94 -5.59 1.38
C THR A 234 -11.84 -4.53 0.74
N ARG A 235 -12.65 -3.80 1.52
CA ARG A 235 -13.56 -2.78 0.97
C ARG A 235 -12.82 -1.58 0.39
N ARG A 236 -11.66 -1.27 0.97
CA ARG A 236 -10.82 -0.12 0.63
C ARG A 236 -9.70 -0.46 -0.36
N SER A 237 -9.61 -1.71 -0.80
CA SER A 237 -8.61 -2.18 -1.76
C SER A 237 -9.26 -2.56 -3.10
N PRO A 238 -8.76 -2.05 -4.24
CA PRO A 238 -9.24 -2.44 -5.57
C PRO A 238 -8.89 -3.88 -5.96
N VAL A 239 -7.85 -4.44 -5.34
CA VAL A 239 -7.17 -5.65 -5.83
C VAL A 239 -7.38 -6.88 -4.95
N LEU A 240 -7.78 -6.69 -3.69
CA LEU A 240 -7.92 -7.83 -2.76
C LEU A 240 -8.98 -8.84 -3.22
N SER A 241 -10.06 -8.40 -3.88
CA SER A 241 -11.09 -9.28 -4.47
C SER A 241 -10.57 -10.12 -5.64
N ILE A 242 -9.59 -9.60 -6.38
CA ILE A 242 -8.98 -10.24 -7.55
C ILE A 242 -7.95 -11.27 -7.07
N ILE A 243 -7.08 -10.89 -6.14
CA ILE A 243 -6.04 -11.79 -5.61
C ILE A 243 -6.65 -12.96 -4.82
N GLN A 244 -7.68 -12.72 -3.99
CA GLN A 244 -8.30 -13.78 -3.19
C GLN A 244 -9.04 -14.84 -4.02
N ARG A 245 -9.45 -14.54 -5.27
CA ARG A 245 -10.04 -15.54 -6.17
C ARG A 245 -9.01 -16.48 -6.79
N VAL A 246 -7.77 -16.04 -6.92
CA VAL A 246 -6.67 -16.82 -7.53
C VAL A 246 -6.08 -17.83 -6.52
N THR A 247 -6.22 -17.58 -5.22
CA THR A 247 -5.74 -18.49 -4.16
C THR A 247 -6.88 -18.99 -3.26
N PRO A 248 -7.60 -20.07 -3.63
CA PRO A 248 -8.57 -20.72 -2.77
C PRO A 248 -7.84 -21.64 -1.79
N TYR A 249 -7.08 -21.10 -0.84
CA TYR A 249 -6.41 -21.92 0.17
C TYR A 249 -6.48 -21.26 1.55
N ASN A 250 -7.57 -21.50 2.27
CA ASN A 250 -7.52 -21.74 3.71
C ASN A 250 -8.86 -22.23 4.25
N SER A 251 -8.99 -23.55 4.46
CA SER A 251 -9.98 -24.08 5.42
C SER A 251 -9.69 -25.49 5.95
N ARG A 252 -8.62 -26.19 5.55
CA ARG A 252 -8.28 -27.49 6.15
C ARG A 252 -6.80 -27.81 6.08
N TRP A 253 -6.06 -27.53 7.15
CA TRP A 253 -4.88 -28.33 7.50
C TRP A 253 -4.79 -28.47 9.01
N SER A 254 -5.37 -29.54 9.52
CA SER A 254 -5.03 -30.13 10.82
C SER A 254 -3.71 -30.88 10.63
N ILE A 255 -2.67 -30.49 11.35
CA ILE A 255 -1.43 -31.25 11.40
C ILE A 255 -1.71 -32.53 12.19
N LEU A 256 -1.82 -33.66 11.51
CA LEU A 256 -1.65 -34.98 12.11
C LEU A 256 -0.46 -35.66 11.45
N ALA A 257 0.46 -36.08 12.31
CA ALA A 257 1.71 -36.72 11.98
C ALA A 257 1.52 -38.11 11.35
N HIS A 258 2.46 -38.42 10.45
CA HIS A 258 3.07 -39.74 10.14
C HIS A 258 2.99 -40.18 8.69
N GLY A 259 4.14 -40.68 8.22
CA GLY A 259 4.23 -41.74 7.22
C GLY A 259 4.72 -41.28 5.86
N ASP A 260 5.84 -41.87 5.43
CA ASP A 260 6.36 -41.87 4.07
C ASP A 260 5.26 -42.02 2.99
N VAL A 261 5.44 -41.34 1.86
CA VAL A 261 5.66 -41.95 0.54
C VAL A 261 5.72 -40.83 -0.50
N SER A 262 6.80 -40.87 -1.27
CA SER A 262 7.04 -40.17 -2.53
C SER A 262 5.80 -40.07 -3.45
N SER A 263 5.40 -38.86 -3.84
CA SER A 263 4.94 -38.61 -5.21
C SER A 263 4.98 -37.13 -5.56
N THR A 264 5.65 -36.87 -6.67
CA THR A 264 5.82 -35.60 -7.39
C THR A 264 4.50 -34.84 -7.54
N ARG A 265 4.42 -33.60 -7.04
CA ARG A 265 3.38 -32.65 -7.47
C ARG A 265 3.96 -31.25 -7.62
N SER A 266 3.84 -30.77 -8.85
CA SER A 266 4.29 -29.48 -9.37
C SER A 266 3.81 -28.31 -8.50
N LEU A 267 4.76 -27.53 -7.99
CA LEU A 267 4.53 -26.20 -7.43
C LEU A 267 4.63 -25.16 -8.54
N SER A 268 3.66 -24.29 -8.65
CA SER A 268 3.84 -23.00 -9.32
C SER A 268 2.81 -21.99 -8.80
N VAL A 269 3.29 -21.00 -8.04
CA VAL A 269 2.79 -19.63 -8.09
C VAL A 269 4.02 -18.74 -8.07
N TYR A 270 4.15 -17.95 -9.12
CA TYR A 270 5.30 -17.11 -9.46
C TYR A 270 5.15 -15.74 -8.78
N THR A 271 6.21 -15.20 -8.17
CA THR A 271 6.48 -13.75 -8.23
C THR A 271 7.98 -13.56 -8.42
N ARG A 272 8.30 -12.83 -9.47
CA ARG A 272 9.60 -12.75 -10.14
C ARG A 272 10.58 -11.86 -9.34
N LEU A 273 11.72 -12.41 -8.93
CA LEU A 273 12.94 -11.63 -8.63
C LEU A 273 14.03 -12.08 -9.61
N MET A 274 14.37 -11.21 -10.57
CA MET A 274 15.60 -11.38 -11.34
C MET A 274 16.82 -11.07 -10.46
N PRO A 275 17.92 -11.83 -10.56
CA PRO A 275 19.21 -11.43 -10.04
C PRO A 275 19.88 -10.46 -11.03
N LEU A 276 20.18 -9.24 -10.59
CA LEU A 276 21.21 -8.42 -11.24
C LEU A 276 22.58 -8.95 -10.81
N LYS A 277 23.34 -9.41 -11.81
CA LYS A 277 24.70 -9.92 -11.68
C LYS A 277 25.60 -8.95 -10.88
N PHE A 278 26.35 -9.51 -9.95
CA PHE A 278 27.59 -8.92 -9.46
C PHE A 278 28.55 -8.69 -10.64
N CYS A 279 28.81 -7.42 -10.99
CA CYS A 279 30.01 -7.07 -11.72
C CYS A 279 31.12 -6.88 -10.68
N ARG A 280 31.97 -7.91 -10.52
CA ARG A 280 33.26 -7.76 -9.82
C ARG A 280 34.14 -6.83 -10.66
N ARG A 281 34.58 -5.73 -10.05
CA ARG A 281 35.81 -5.04 -10.44
C ARG A 281 36.96 -6.04 -10.40
N SER A 282 37.66 -6.25 -11.51
CA SER A 282 39.05 -6.69 -11.49
C SER A 282 39.93 -5.52 -11.96
N PHE A 283 40.86 -5.17 -11.09
CA PHE A 283 41.98 -4.26 -11.35
C PHE A 283 42.77 -4.66 -12.60
N ARG A 284 42.91 -3.74 -13.55
CA ARG A 284 44.16 -3.10 -13.99
C ARG A 284 43.86 -2.11 -15.11
#